data_AF-M7TBX6-F1
#
_entry.id   AF-M7TBX6-F1
#
_cell.length_a   1.000
_cell.length_b   1.000
_cell.length_c   1.000
_cell.angle_alpha   90.00
_cell.angle_beta   90.00
_cell.angle_gamma   90.00
#
_symmetry.space_group_name_H-M   'P 1'
#
loop_
_entity.id
_entity.type
_entity.pdbx_description
1 polymer ?
#
loop_
_entity_poly.entity_id
_entity_poly.type
_entity_poly.pdbx_seq_one_letter_code
_entity_poly.pdbx_strand_id
1 'polypeptide(L)'
;MTAADEVEVSLVSDQEIPTCFQVVSESFGHDAPFVDIYFPGHDTPLGRADGSRRLTTWKQTDKNSAFLKATTRVGQRAQERIIGIAVWTYMKEAPPSELAKVEDVENVWPVADDREFMTRLWKEYVIPRSEAIEGSSGKGVYGELGLSSKT
;
A
#
# COMPACT_ATOMS: atom_id res chain seq x y z
N MET A 1 29.70 9.00 -18.00
CA MET A 1 28.30 8.58 -17.83
C MET A 1 28.33 7.18 -17.28
N THR A 2 28.09 7.01 -15.98
CA THR A 2 27.83 5.69 -15.40
C THR A 2 26.53 5.17 -16.03
N ALA A 3 26.48 3.88 -16.38
CA ALA A 3 25.22 3.27 -16.82
C ALA A 3 24.15 3.67 -15.80
N ALA A 4 23.04 4.25 -16.26
CA ALA A 4 21.89 4.46 -15.38
C ALA A 4 21.59 3.11 -14.75
N ASP A 5 21.55 3.04 -13.41
CA ASP A 5 21.30 1.78 -12.71
C ASP A 5 19.93 1.26 -13.20
N GLU A 6 19.96 0.18 -13.99
CA GLU A 6 18.77 -0.35 -14.66
C GLU A 6 17.71 -0.66 -13.60
N VAL A 7 16.50 -0.15 -13.81
CA VAL A 7 15.36 -0.40 -12.93
C VAL A 7 14.56 -1.56 -13.50
N GLU A 8 14.44 -2.62 -12.70
CA GLU A 8 13.65 -3.81 -13.02
C GLU A 8 12.37 -3.80 -12.19
N VAL A 9 11.24 -4.21 -12.79
CA VAL A 9 9.95 -4.37 -12.09
C VAL A 9 9.56 -5.84 -12.07
N SER A 10 9.26 -6.35 -10.89
CA SER A 10 8.88 -7.77 -10.70
C SER A 10 7.88 -7.94 -9.56
N LEU A 11 7.35 -9.15 -9.41
CA LEU A 11 6.43 -9.49 -8.31
C LEU A 11 7.17 -9.49 -6.96
N VAL A 12 6.49 -9.02 -5.92
CA VAL A 12 6.96 -9.10 -4.54
C VAL A 12 6.78 -10.54 -4.03
N SER A 13 7.81 -11.12 -3.43
CA SER A 13 7.68 -12.35 -2.64
C SER A 13 7.29 -12.04 -1.19
N ASP A 14 6.70 -13.00 -0.47
CA ASP A 14 6.27 -12.78 0.93
C ASP A 14 7.44 -12.38 1.85
N GLN A 15 8.64 -12.87 1.57
CA GLN A 15 9.85 -12.56 2.35
C GLN A 15 10.32 -11.10 2.16
N GLU A 16 9.89 -10.46 1.08
CA GLU A 16 10.29 -9.09 0.72
C GLU A 16 9.31 -8.03 1.22
N ILE A 17 8.14 -8.42 1.71
CA ILE A 17 7.13 -7.49 2.23
C ILE A 17 7.70 -6.59 3.35
N PRO A 18 8.47 -7.09 4.33
CA PRO A 18 9.06 -6.20 5.35
C PRO A 18 9.97 -5.12 4.76
N THR A 19 10.80 -5.47 3.76
CA THR A 19 11.65 -4.51 3.06
C THR A 19 10.82 -3.53 2.23
N CYS A 20 9.78 -4.00 1.55
CA CYS A 20 8.88 -3.11 0.82
C CYS A 20 8.14 -2.14 1.74
N PHE A 21 7.67 -2.60 2.91
CA PHE A 21 7.00 -1.73 3.88
C PHE A 21 7.97 -0.69 4.46
N GLN A 22 9.24 -1.06 4.69
CA GLN A 22 10.26 -0.09 5.05
C GLN A 22 10.42 0.98 3.96
N VAL A 23 10.47 0.59 2.68
CA VAL A 23 10.50 1.54 1.56
C VAL A 23 9.28 2.47 1.59
N VAL A 24 8.07 1.97 1.86
CA VAL A 24 6.87 2.82 2.03
C VAL A 24 7.08 3.83 3.15
N SER A 25 7.45 3.36 4.35
CA SER A 25 7.64 4.23 5.51
C SER A 25 8.68 5.32 5.25
N GLU A 26 9.81 4.98 4.63
CA GLU A 26 10.89 5.93 4.34
C GLU A 26 10.53 6.88 3.20
N SER A 27 9.81 6.39 2.20
CA SER A 27 9.39 7.17 1.02
C SER A 27 8.44 8.30 1.37
N PHE A 28 7.51 8.04 2.29
CA PHE A 28 6.47 8.99 2.67
C PHE A 28 6.81 9.80 3.91
N GLY A 29 7.61 9.25 4.83
CA GLY A 29 7.78 9.87 6.15
C GLY A 29 6.42 10.25 6.72
N HIS A 30 6.27 11.50 7.15
CA HIS A 30 4.99 12.08 7.58
C HIS A 30 4.45 13.12 6.58
N ASP A 31 4.88 13.05 5.30
CA ASP A 31 4.47 13.98 4.24
C ASP A 31 3.19 13.52 3.50
N ALA A 32 2.65 12.36 3.87
CA ALA A 32 1.39 11.84 3.36
C ALA A 32 0.46 11.43 4.51
N PRO A 33 -0.48 12.29 4.92
CA PRO A 33 -1.40 12.02 6.03
C PRO A 33 -2.19 10.71 5.89
N PHE A 34 -2.43 10.27 4.66
CA PHE A 34 -3.03 8.97 4.39
C PHE A 34 -2.16 7.81 4.88
N VAL A 35 -0.84 7.86 4.69
CA VAL A 35 0.07 6.80 5.15
C VAL A 35 0.16 6.79 6.67
N ASP A 36 0.24 7.96 7.30
CA ASP A 36 0.26 8.10 8.76
C ASP A 36 -0.96 7.48 9.42
N ILE A 37 -2.14 7.82 8.93
CA ILE A 37 -3.38 7.28 9.49
C ILE A 37 -3.57 5.82 9.08
N TYR A 38 -3.31 5.45 7.83
CA TYR A 38 -3.59 4.10 7.36
C TYR A 38 -2.60 3.09 7.95
N PHE A 39 -1.37 3.50 8.27
CA PHE A 39 -0.36 2.69 8.94
C PHE A 39 0.19 3.41 10.19
N PRO A 40 -0.53 3.34 11.33
CA PRO A 40 -0.13 4.05 12.54
C PRO A 40 1.29 3.71 13.01
N GLY A 41 2.10 4.75 13.24
CA GLY A 41 3.48 4.61 13.73
C GLY A 41 4.39 3.82 12.79
N HIS A 42 4.15 3.88 11.47
CA HIS A 42 4.91 3.14 10.45
C HIS A 42 6.42 3.42 10.47
N ASP A 43 6.87 4.52 11.07
CA ASP A 43 8.26 4.90 11.28
C ASP A 43 8.90 4.24 12.52
N THR A 44 8.12 3.57 13.36
CA THR A 44 8.58 2.83 14.54
C THR A 44 8.81 1.34 14.23
N PRO A 45 9.64 0.61 15.00
CA PRO A 45 9.82 -0.83 14.80
C PRO A 45 8.52 -1.64 14.93
N LEU A 46 7.66 -1.28 15.87
CA LEU A 46 6.38 -1.96 16.09
C LEU A 46 5.40 -1.69 14.94
N GLY A 47 5.21 -0.43 14.57
CA GLY A 47 4.33 -0.07 13.46
C GLY A 47 4.82 -0.61 12.11
N ARG A 48 6.15 -0.70 11.88
CA ARG A 48 6.69 -1.43 10.71
C ARG A 48 6.32 -2.91 10.70
N ALA A 49 6.41 -3.59 11.84
CA ALA A 49 6.03 -5.00 11.93
C ALA A 49 4.53 -5.18 11.68
N ASP A 50 3.69 -4.30 12.22
CA ASP A 50 2.24 -4.33 12.04
C ASP A 50 1.83 -4.01 10.59
N GLY A 51 2.40 -2.97 10.00
CA GLY A 51 2.18 -2.62 8.60
C GLY A 51 2.63 -3.72 7.63
N SER A 52 3.79 -4.32 7.90
CA SER A 52 4.27 -5.49 7.14
C SER A 52 3.32 -6.68 7.24
N ARG A 53 2.81 -6.97 8.45
CA ARG A 53 1.80 -8.03 8.67
C ARG A 53 0.55 -7.76 7.85
N ARG A 54 0.05 -6.52 7.85
CA ARG A 54 -1.14 -6.11 7.09
C ARG A 54 -0.93 -6.24 5.58
N LEU A 55 0.20 -5.77 5.04
CA LEU A 55 0.51 -5.96 3.62
C LEU A 55 0.64 -7.45 3.23
N THR A 56 1.26 -8.26 4.08
CA THR A 56 1.34 -9.71 3.86
C THR A 56 -0.05 -10.33 3.83
N THR A 57 -0.91 -10.01 4.81
CA THR A 57 -2.29 -10.50 4.83
C THR A 57 -3.03 -10.09 3.56
N TRP A 58 -2.96 -8.82 3.15
CA TRP A 58 -3.60 -8.36 1.92
C TRP A 58 -3.12 -9.14 0.70
N LYS A 59 -1.80 -9.26 0.50
CA LYS A 59 -1.22 -10.02 -0.61
C LYS A 59 -1.68 -11.49 -0.64
N GLN A 60 -1.91 -12.10 0.52
CA GLN A 60 -2.28 -13.52 0.62
C GLN A 60 -3.79 -13.76 0.48
N THR A 61 -4.63 -12.80 0.86
CA THR A 61 -6.09 -12.97 0.87
C THR A 61 -6.77 -12.41 -0.38
N ASP A 62 -6.22 -11.38 -1.01
CA ASP A 62 -6.82 -10.73 -2.17
C ASP A 62 -6.25 -11.26 -3.49
N LYS A 63 -7.00 -12.17 -4.12
CA LYS A 63 -6.65 -12.77 -5.42
C LYS A 63 -6.68 -11.79 -6.58
N ASN A 64 -7.30 -10.62 -6.42
CA ASN A 64 -7.39 -9.60 -7.46
C ASN A 64 -6.31 -8.53 -7.32
N SER A 65 -5.41 -8.66 -6.34
CA SER A 65 -4.30 -7.75 -6.12
C SER A 65 -2.98 -8.34 -6.61
N ALA A 66 -2.16 -7.49 -7.26
CA ALA A 66 -0.79 -7.77 -7.64
C ALA A 66 0.15 -6.81 -6.91
N PHE A 67 1.14 -7.36 -6.21
CA PHE A 67 2.15 -6.60 -5.49
C PHE A 67 3.44 -6.61 -6.32
N LEU A 68 3.91 -5.42 -6.69
CA LEU A 68 5.06 -5.21 -7.56
C LEU A 68 6.14 -4.46 -6.78
N LYS A 69 7.40 -4.81 -7.03
CA LYS A 69 8.59 -4.07 -6.56
C LYS A 69 9.33 -3.51 -7.75
N ALA A 70 9.93 -2.34 -7.55
CA ALA A 70 10.98 -1.81 -8.40
C ALA A 70 12.32 -2.07 -7.73
N THR A 71 13.28 -2.65 -8.45
CA THR A 71 14.63 -2.91 -7.97
C THR A 71 15.67 -2.23 -8.84
N THR A 72 16.80 -1.89 -8.25
CA THR A 72 17.96 -1.35 -8.96
C THR A 72 19.25 -1.98 -8.41
N ARG A 73 20.34 -1.91 -9.16
CA ARG A 73 21.64 -2.47 -8.74
C ARG A 73 22.52 -1.35 -8.20
N VAL A 74 22.95 -1.46 -6.95
CA VAL A 74 23.79 -0.45 -6.31
C VAL A 74 25.22 -0.95 -6.13
N GLY A 75 26.19 -0.15 -6.59
CA GLY A 75 27.62 -0.33 -6.33
C GLY A 75 28.33 -1.37 -7.22
N GLN A 76 29.67 -1.45 -7.06
CA GLN A 76 30.54 -2.29 -7.90
C GLN A 76 30.28 -3.80 -7.79
N ARG A 77 29.54 -4.25 -6.77
CA ARG A 77 29.15 -5.65 -6.56
C ARG A 77 27.72 -5.98 -7.02
N ALA A 78 27.01 -5.02 -7.63
CA ALA A 78 25.66 -5.19 -8.16
C ALA A 78 24.68 -5.83 -7.17
N GLN A 79 24.57 -5.28 -5.96
CA GLN A 79 23.55 -5.72 -5.01
C GLN A 79 22.19 -5.16 -5.42
N GLU A 80 21.19 -6.03 -5.53
CA GLU A 80 19.82 -5.64 -5.80
C GLU A 80 19.25 -4.91 -4.58
N ARG A 81 18.65 -3.74 -4.83
CA ARG A 81 17.99 -2.91 -3.83
C ARG A 81 16.56 -2.63 -4.28
N ILE A 82 15.60 -2.90 -3.42
CA ILE A 82 14.21 -2.47 -3.61
C ILE A 82 14.14 -0.96 -3.39
N ILE A 83 13.60 -0.24 -4.38
CA ILE A 83 13.48 1.22 -4.38
C ILE A 83 12.03 1.71 -4.52
N GLY A 84 11.08 0.81 -4.69
CA GLY A 84 9.66 1.16 -4.77
C GLY A 84 8.76 -0.06 -4.68
N ILE A 85 7.49 0.19 -4.35
CA ILE A 85 6.42 -0.80 -4.33
C ILE A 85 5.15 -0.21 -4.95
N ALA A 86 4.42 -1.04 -5.68
CA ALA A 86 3.08 -0.73 -6.15
C ALA A 86 2.13 -1.89 -5.82
N VAL A 87 0.91 -1.54 -5.44
CA VAL A 87 -0.19 -2.51 -5.29
C VAL A 87 -1.26 -2.16 -6.31
N TRP A 88 -1.52 -3.08 -7.22
CA TRP A 88 -2.55 -2.94 -8.24
C TRP A 88 -3.69 -3.89 -7.93
N THR A 89 -4.90 -3.35 -7.82
CA THR A 89 -6.10 -4.13 -7.49
C THR A 89 -7.11 -4.01 -8.61
N TYR A 90 -7.58 -5.15 -9.12
CA TYR A 90 -8.68 -5.21 -10.06
C TYR A 90 -10.01 -5.34 -9.32
N MET A 91 -10.82 -4.29 -9.35
CA MET A 91 -12.08 -4.24 -8.60
C MET A 91 -13.26 -4.45 -9.54
N LYS A 92 -14.02 -5.53 -9.33
CA LYS A 92 -15.31 -5.79 -9.99
C LYS A 92 -16.51 -5.39 -9.15
N GLU A 93 -16.35 -5.43 -7.83
CA GLU A 93 -17.37 -5.09 -6.85
C GLU A 93 -16.87 -3.92 -6.02
N ALA A 94 -17.78 -3.00 -5.71
CA ALA A 94 -17.48 -1.87 -4.85
C ALA A 94 -17.06 -2.36 -3.45
N PRO A 95 -15.99 -1.81 -2.86
CA PRO A 95 -15.66 -2.13 -1.48
C PRO A 95 -16.78 -1.62 -0.55
N PRO A 96 -17.01 -2.28 0.60
CA PRO A 96 -17.98 -1.81 1.58
C PRO A 96 -17.71 -0.36 1.98
N SER A 97 -18.76 0.46 2.01
CA SER A 97 -18.70 1.86 2.42
C SER A 97 -18.44 2.05 3.93
N GLU A 98 -18.59 0.98 4.71
CA GLU A 98 -18.30 0.94 6.15
C GLU A 98 -16.93 0.31 6.41
N LEU A 99 -16.01 1.09 7.00
CA LEU A 99 -14.64 0.66 7.32
C LEU A 99 -14.61 -0.59 8.23
N ALA A 100 -15.56 -0.72 9.16
CA ALA A 100 -15.65 -1.87 10.07
C ALA A 100 -15.97 -3.21 9.39
N LYS A 101 -16.38 -3.20 8.11
CA LYS A 101 -16.59 -4.42 7.33
C LYS A 101 -15.33 -4.92 6.65
N VAL A 102 -14.25 -4.13 6.64
CA VAL A 102 -12.99 -4.45 5.95
C VAL A 102 -11.79 -4.48 6.87
N GLU A 103 -11.84 -3.78 8.01
CA GLU A 103 -10.72 -3.62 8.94
C GLU A 103 -11.16 -3.81 10.39
N ASP A 104 -10.24 -4.28 11.22
CA ASP A 104 -10.41 -4.36 12.68
C ASP A 104 -10.15 -3.00 13.32
N VAL A 105 -11.17 -2.13 13.22
CA VAL A 105 -11.04 -0.67 13.45
C VAL A 105 -10.54 -0.34 14.85
N GLU A 106 -10.97 -1.07 15.88
CA GLU A 106 -10.58 -0.79 17.27
C GLU A 106 -9.12 -1.18 17.56
N ASN A 107 -8.66 -2.26 16.94
CA ASN A 107 -7.29 -2.73 17.12
C ASN A 107 -6.29 -1.90 16.29
N VAL A 108 -6.67 -1.46 15.09
CA VAL A 108 -5.81 -0.63 14.24
C VAL A 108 -5.77 0.82 14.73
N TRP A 109 -6.91 1.37 15.14
CA TRP A 109 -7.04 2.74 15.63
C TRP A 109 -7.66 2.74 17.03
N PRO A 110 -6.85 2.59 18.10
CA PRO A 110 -7.36 2.53 19.46
C PRO A 110 -7.89 3.90 19.95
N VAL A 111 -7.44 5.01 19.35
CA VAL A 111 -7.91 6.37 19.66
C VAL A 111 -9.19 6.68 18.88
N ALA A 112 -10.21 7.21 19.55
CA ALA A 112 -11.52 7.48 18.95
C ALA A 112 -11.47 8.52 17.82
N ASP A 113 -10.67 9.57 17.99
CA ASP A 113 -10.52 10.63 17.00
C ASP A 113 -9.88 10.09 15.71
N ASP A 114 -8.86 9.23 15.81
CA ASP A 114 -8.23 8.58 14.67
C ASP A 114 -9.21 7.67 13.92
N ARG A 115 -10.07 6.95 14.65
CA ARG A 115 -11.15 6.15 14.04
C ARG A 115 -12.13 7.01 13.27
N GLU A 116 -12.55 8.13 13.85
CA GLU A 116 -13.49 9.04 13.20
C GLU A 116 -12.87 9.63 11.93
N PHE A 117 -11.61 10.08 12.01
CA PHE A 117 -10.88 10.61 10.87
C PHE A 117 -10.75 9.56 9.75
N MET A 118 -10.30 8.34 10.07
CA MET A 118 -10.16 7.26 9.09
C MET A 118 -11.50 6.86 8.48
N THR A 119 -12.58 6.84 9.27
CA THR A 119 -13.93 6.52 8.75
C THR A 119 -14.41 7.55 7.73
N ARG A 120 -14.10 8.84 7.94
CA ARG A 120 -14.41 9.90 6.97
C ARG A 120 -13.55 9.75 5.71
N LEU A 121 -12.24 9.57 5.89
CA LEU A 121 -11.30 9.38 4.78
C LEU A 121 -11.63 8.15 3.93
N TRP A 122 -12.04 7.05 4.56
CA TRP A 122 -12.48 5.82 3.89
C TRP A 122 -13.66 6.09 2.96
N LYS A 123 -14.65 6.86 3.41
CA LYS A 123 -15.82 7.22 2.59
C LYS A 123 -15.41 8.05 1.38
N GLU A 124 -14.57 9.06 1.58
CA GLU A 124 -14.05 9.90 0.49
C GLU A 124 -13.24 9.10 -0.52
N TYR A 125 -12.53 8.06 -0.07
CA TYR A 125 -11.76 7.17 -0.92
C TYR A 125 -12.62 6.13 -1.66
N VAL A 126 -13.61 5.55 -0.98
CA VAL A 126 -14.45 4.47 -1.52
C VAL A 126 -15.52 4.98 -2.46
N ILE A 127 -16.20 6.09 -2.14
CA ILE A 127 -17.35 6.58 -2.93
C ILE A 127 -16.97 6.78 -4.42
N PRO A 128 -15.90 7.52 -4.77
CA PRO A 128 -15.53 7.72 -6.17
C PRO A 128 -15.18 6.40 -6.90
N ARG A 129 -14.65 5.42 -6.16
CA ARG A 129 -14.30 4.11 -6.72
C ARG A 129 -15.53 3.24 -6.94
N SER A 130 -16.48 3.27 -6.02
CA SER A 130 -17.78 2.61 -6.18
C SER A 130 -18.50 3.14 -7.40
N GLU A 131 -18.56 4.46 -7.57
CA GLU A 131 -19.14 5.09 -8.76
C GLU A 131 -18.44 4.65 -10.06
N ALA A 132 -17.10 4.57 -10.06
CA ALA A 132 -16.35 4.10 -11.21
C ALA A 132 -16.61 2.62 -11.55
N ILE A 133 -16.75 1.77 -10.52
CA ILE A 133 -17.07 0.34 -10.68
C ILE A 133 -18.49 0.17 -11.22
N GLU A 134 -19.47 0.86 -10.65
CA GLU A 134 -20.86 0.85 -11.12
C GLU A 134 -20.95 1.35 -12.57
N GLY A 135 -20.24 2.44 -12.89
CA GLY A 135 -20.12 2.98 -14.24
C GLY A 135 -19.42 2.05 -15.24
N SER A 136 -18.64 1.07 -14.78
CA SER A 136 -17.93 0.12 -15.66
C SER A 136 -18.83 -0.91 -16.34
N SER A 137 -20.13 -0.97 -15.98
CA SER A 137 -21.09 -1.95 -16.50
C SER A 137 -20.60 -3.40 -16.36
N GLY A 138 -19.96 -3.72 -15.23
CA GLY A 138 -19.45 -5.06 -14.92
C GLY A 138 -18.08 -5.41 -15.52
N LYS A 139 -17.42 -4.48 -16.22
CA LYS A 139 -16.06 -4.67 -16.73
C LYS A 139 -14.99 -4.49 -15.64
N GLY A 140 -15.35 -3.86 -14.52
CA GLY A 140 -14.44 -3.52 -13.43
C GLY A 140 -13.50 -2.38 -13.78
N VAL A 141 -12.72 -1.95 -12.79
CA VAL A 141 -11.72 -0.89 -12.93
C VAL A 141 -10.39 -1.32 -12.30
N TYR A 142 -9.29 -0.81 -12.83
CA TYR A 142 -7.98 -0.93 -12.21
C TYR A 142 -7.78 0.23 -11.25
N GLY A 143 -7.52 -0.10 -9.99
CA GLY A 143 -7.05 0.85 -8.98
C GLY A 143 -5.57 0.66 -8.75
N GLU A 144 -4.83 1.76 -8.68
CA GLU A 144 -3.43 1.78 -8.28
C GLU A 144 -3.31 2.41 -6.89
N LEU A 145 -2.54 1.76 -6.02
CA LEU A 145 -1.90 2.39 -4.87
C LEU A 145 -0.40 2.45 -5.18
N GLY A 146 0.01 3.53 -5.84
CA GLY A 146 1.40 3.80 -6.18
C GLY A 146 2.11 4.46 -5.00
N LEU A 147 3.11 3.78 -4.43
CA LEU A 147 3.86 4.25 -3.28
C LEU A 147 5.32 4.47 -3.72
N SER A 148 5.64 5.67 -4.25
CA SER A 148 6.99 6.00 -4.68
C SER A 148 7.66 7.05 -3.79
N SER A 149 8.94 6.82 -3.47
CA SER A 149 9.82 7.81 -2.85
C SER A 149 9.92 9.07 -3.72
N LYS A 150 9.78 10.25 -3.10
CA LYS A 150 10.31 11.48 -3.69
C LYS A 150 11.83 11.46 -3.46
N THR A 151 12.57 11.33 -4.55
CA THR A 151 14.04 11.47 -4.55
C THR A 151 14.43 12.93 -4.56
#